data_AF-S0EYH3-F1
#
_entry.id   AF-S0EYH3-F1
#
_cell.length_a   1.000
_cell.length_b   1.000
_cell.length_c   1.000
_cell.angle_alpha   90.00
_cell.angle_beta   90.00
_cell.angle_gamma   90.00
#
_symmetry.space_group_name_H-M   'P 1'
#
loop_
_entity.id
_entity.type
_entity.pdbx_description
1 polymer ?
#
loop_
_entity_poly.entity_id
_entity_poly.type
_entity_poly.pdbx_seq_one_letter_code
_entity_poly.pdbx_strand_id
1 'polypeptide(L)' 'MNPKLSNKQLIAFKIGARAHKFLLEGCPLEGYDYLFACLQEAKTTDADLYALLCKELEKYEKRIAAITDQSEP' A
#
# COMPACT_ATOMS: atom_id res chain seq x y z
N MET A 1 11.41 -6.70 -23.71
CA MET A 1 12.09 -7.17 -22.47
C MET A 1 11.28 -6.70 -21.28
N ASN A 2 10.76 -7.58 -20.43
CA ASN A 2 10.12 -7.15 -19.18
C ASN A 2 11.20 -6.55 -18.28
N PRO A 3 11.07 -5.30 -17.80
CA PRO A 3 12.03 -4.74 -16.88
C PRO A 3 12.05 -5.59 -15.60
N LYS A 4 13.24 -6.05 -15.22
CA LYS A 4 13.44 -6.79 -13.97
C LYS A 4 13.20 -5.81 -12.83
N LEU A 5 12.08 -5.97 -12.11
CA LEU A 5 11.76 -5.14 -10.95
C LEU A 5 12.87 -5.25 -9.91
N SER A 6 13.22 -4.14 -9.28
CA SER A 6 14.15 -4.14 -8.16
C SER A 6 13.53 -4.87 -6.96
N ASN A 7 14.37 -5.41 -6.08
CA ASN A 7 13.89 -6.07 -4.86
C ASN A 7 13.01 -5.13 -4.02
N LYS A 8 13.35 -3.83 -3.95
CA LYS A 8 12.55 -2.81 -3.23
C LYS A 8 11.17 -2.62 -3.86
N GLN A 9 11.08 -2.62 -5.20
CA GLN A 9 9.79 -2.55 -5.89
C GLN A 9 8.92 -3.78 -5.61
N LEU A 10 9.52 -4.97 -5.55
CA LEU A 10 8.80 -6.20 -5.19
C LEU A 10 8.32 -6.18 -3.74
N ILE A 11 9.14 -5.69 -2.81
CA ILE A 11 8.77 -5.55 -1.39
C ILE A 11 7.60 -4.58 -1.25
N ALA A 12 7.72 -3.36 -1.80
CA ALA A 12 6.65 -2.37 -1.75
C ALA A 12 5.35 -2.91 -2.35
N PHE A 13 5.43 -3.55 -3.53
CA PHE A 13 4.27 -4.17 -4.18
C PHE A 13 3.59 -5.21 -3.28
N LYS A 14 4.36 -6.10 -2.62
CA LYS A 14 3.81 -7.11 -1.71
C LYS A 14 3.13 -6.49 -0.50
N ILE A 15 3.70 -5.42 0.06
CA ILE A 15 3.11 -4.68 1.18
C ILE A 15 1.78 -4.03 0.74
N GLY A 16 1.78 -3.31 -0.39
CA GLY A 16 0.57 -2.71 -0.95
C GLY A 16 -0.52 -3.74 -1.29
N ALA A 17 -0.14 -4.89 -1.84
CA ALA A 17 -1.06 -6.00 -2.12
C ALA A 17 -1.66 -6.59 -0.83
N ARG A 18 -0.89 -6.68 0.26
CA ARG A 18 -1.40 -7.15 1.55
C ARG A 18 -2.37 -6.17 2.18
N ALA A 19 -2.09 -4.87 2.14
CA ALA A 19 -3.04 -3.84 2.59
C ALA A 19 -4.33 -3.88 1.79
N HIS A 20 -4.23 -4.02 0.46
CA HIS A 20 -5.41 -4.18 -0.40
C HIS A 20 -6.24 -5.41 -0.03
N LYS A 21 -5.62 -6.52 0.35
CA LYS A 21 -6.36 -7.70 0.81
C LYS A 21 -7.21 -7.39 2.05
N PHE A 22 -6.71 -6.63 3.01
CA PHE A 22 -7.51 -6.18 4.17
C PHE A 22 -8.73 -5.36 3.75
N LEU A 23 -8.59 -4.47 2.76
CA LEU A 23 -9.73 -3.71 2.21
C LEU A 23 -10.80 -4.64 1.63
N LEU A 24 -10.40 -5.65 0.86
CA LEU A 24 -11.33 -6.64 0.28
C LEU A 24 -11.99 -7.54 1.34
N GLU A 25 -11.35 -7.70 2.50
CA GLU A 25 -11.89 -8.41 3.66
C GLU A 25 -12.83 -7.53 4.52
N GLY A 26 -13.03 -6.27 4.15
CA GLY A 26 -13.85 -5.32 4.91
C GLY A 26 -13.12 -4.67 6.09
N CYS A 27 -11.80 -4.74 6.12
CA CYS A 27 -10.91 -4.27 7.18
C CYS A 27 -10.01 -3.11 6.71
N PRO A 28 -10.56 -1.94 6.30
CA PRO A 28 -9.75 -0.87 5.73
C PRO A 28 -8.77 -0.24 6.73
N LEU A 29 -9.11 -0.21 8.02
CA LEU A 29 -8.26 0.37 9.07
C LEU A 29 -7.02 -0.50 9.29
N GLU A 30 -7.17 -1.82 9.33
CA GLU A 30 -6.07 -2.77 9.45
C GLU A 30 -5.10 -2.69 8.26
N GLY A 31 -5.62 -2.39 7.07
CA GLY A 31 -4.79 -2.12 5.89
C GLY A 31 -3.97 -0.84 6.03
N TYR A 32 -4.54 0.23 6.59
CA TYR A 32 -3.79 1.45 6.93
C TYR A 32 -2.74 1.18 8.00
N ASP A 33 -3.10 0.54 9.11
CA ASP A 33 -2.17 0.23 10.21
C ASP A 33 -0.96 -0.57 9.70
N TYR A 34 -1.21 -1.57 8.85
CA TYR A 34 -0.17 -2.36 8.22
C TYR A 34 0.76 -1.50 7.33
N LEU A 35 0.20 -0.66 6.45
CA LEU A 35 0.99 0.23 5.59
C LEU A 35 1.80 1.26 6.40
N PHE A 36 1.18 1.87 7.41
CA PHE A 36 1.83 2.88 8.25
C PHE A 36 2.97 2.28 9.07
N ALA A 37 2.81 1.07 9.61
CA ALA A 37 3.89 0.38 10.31
C ALA A 37 5.11 0.19 9.39
N CYS A 38 4.89 -0.33 8.18
CA CYS A 38 5.97 -0.48 7.18
C CYS A 38 6.59 0.86 6.76
N LEU A 39 5.79 1.92 6.64
CA LEU A 39 6.28 3.27 6.32
C LEU A 39 7.18 3.82 7.43
N GLN A 40 6.81 3.68 8.70
CA GLN A 40 7.64 4.16 9.81
C GLN A 40 8.98 3.42 9.87
N GLU A 41 8.97 2.11 9.66
CA GLU A 41 10.20 1.32 9.59
C GLU A 41 11.09 1.77 8.42
N ALA A 42 10.53 1.85 7.21
CA ALA A 42 11.26 2.25 6.00
C ALA A 42 11.78 3.70 6.09
N LYS A 43 11.03 4.62 6.72
CA LYS A 43 11.45 6.02 6.91
C LYS A 43 12.78 6.14 7.64
N THR A 44 13.08 5.20 8.55
CA THR A 44 14.32 5.19 9.34
C THR A 44 15.44 4.35 8.72
N THR A 45 15.13 3.43 7.81
CA THR A 45 16.07 2.40 7.33
C THR A 45 16.37 2.46 5.83
N ASP A 46 15.40 2.83 4.99
CA ASP A 46 15.51 2.79 3.53
C ASP A 46 14.60 3.85 2.86
N ALA A 47 15.19 4.98 2.48
CA ALA A 47 14.49 6.10 1.87
C ALA A 47 13.85 5.75 0.50
N ASP A 48 14.46 4.86 -0.29
CA ASP A 48 13.88 4.44 -1.58
C ASP A 48 12.64 3.58 -1.36
N LEU A 49 12.72 2.65 -0.40
CA LEU A 49 11.58 1.82 -0.03
C LEU A 49 10.45 2.68 0.56
N TYR A 50 10.78 3.65 1.40
CA TYR A 50 9.81 4.62 1.92
C TYR A 50 9.08 5.35 0.78
N ALA A 51 9.81 5.88 -0.20
CA ALA A 51 9.20 6.56 -1.35
C ALA A 51 8.31 5.62 -2.19
N LEU A 52 8.67 4.34 -2.32
CA LEU A 52 7.83 3.35 -2.99
C LEU A 52 6.56 3.03 -2.18
N LEU A 53 6.67 2.93 -0.85
CA LEU A 53 5.54 2.68 0.03
C LEU A 53 4.56 3.86 0.07
N CYS A 54 5.02 5.11 -0.01
CA CYS A 54 4.13 6.27 -0.15
C CYS A 54 3.24 6.15 -1.41
N LYS A 55 3.79 5.65 -2.52
CA LYS A 55 3.00 5.41 -3.74
C LYS A 55 1.98 4.28 -3.57
N GLU A 56 2.29 3.27 -2.76
CA GLU A 56 1.32 2.21 -2.44
C GLU A 56 0.21 2.70 -1.52
N LEU A 57 0.52 3.61 -0.58
CA LEU A 57 -0.48 4.30 0.25
C LEU A 57 -1.44 5.12 -0.61
N GLU A 58 -0.95 5.96 -1.53
CA GLU A 58 -1.81 6.73 -2.45
C GLU A 58 -2.73 5.82 -3.29
N LYS A 59 -2.25 4.66 -3.74
CA LYS A 59 -3.07 3.67 -4.46
C LYS A 59 -4.13 3.07 -3.55
N TYR A 60 -3.80 2.82 -2.29
CA TYR A 60 -4.72 2.26 -1.30
C TYR A 60 -5.85 3.25 -0.98
N GLU A 61 -5.52 4.52 -0.72
CA GLU A 61 -6.48 5.60 -0.49
C GLU A 61 -7.45 5.77 -1.68
N LYS A 62 -6.93 5.75 -2.91
CA LYS A 62 -7.77 5.79 -4.12
C LYS A 62 -8.75 4.61 -4.22
N ARG A 63 -8.33 3.41 -3.79
CA ARG A 63 -9.21 2.23 -3.78
C ARG A 63 -10.29 2.35 -2.72
N ILE A 64 -9.96 2.87 -1.54
CA ILE A 64 -10.95 3.14 -0.49
C ILE A 64 -11.98 4.14 -1.01
N ALA A 65 -11.52 5.28 -1.55
CA ALA A 65 -12.40 6.29 -2.12
C ALA A 65 -13.34 5.72 -3.19
N ALA A 66 -12.83 4.87 -4.09
CA ALA A 66 -13.63 4.24 -5.14
C ALA A 66 -14.70 3.27 -4.58
N ILE A 67 -14.45 2.61 -3.45
CA ILE A 67 -15.42 1.71 -2.81
C ILE A 67 -16.46 2.51 -2.02
N THR A 68 -16.04 3.57 -1.32
CA THR A 68 -16.95 4.42 -0.55
C THR A 68 -17.89 5.23 -1.44
N ASP A 69 -17.41 5.73 -2.59
CA ASP A 69 -18.21 6.48 -3.57
C ASP A 69 -19.27 5.60 -4.26
N GLN A 70 -19.03 4.29 -4.36
CA GLN A 70 -20.03 3.32 -4.85
C GLN A 70 -21.08 2.92 -3.79
N SER A 71 -20.95 3.42 -2.56
CA SER A 71 -21.79 3.03 -1.43
C SER A 71 -22.89 4.05 -1.10
N GLU A 72 -22.98 5.18 -1.81
CA GLU A 72 -24.09 6.15 -1.68
C GLU A 72 -25.12 5.95 -2.81
N PRO A 73 -26.42 5.72 -2.49
CA PRO A 73 -27.50 5.59 -3.47
C PRO A 73 -27.96 6.93 -4.08
#